data_AF-A0A8J7XJA6-F1
#
_entry.id   AF-A0A8J7XJA6-F1
#
_cell.length_a   1.000
_cell.length_b   1.000
_cell.length_c   1.000
_cell.angle_alpha   90.00
_cell.angle_beta   90.00
_cell.angle_gamma   90.00
#
_symmetry.space_group_name_H-M   'P 1'
#
loop_
_entity.id
_entity.type
_entity.pdbx_description
1 polymer ?
#
loop_
_entity_poly.entity_id
_entity_poly.type
_entity_poly.pdbx_seq_one_letter_code
_entity_poly.pdbx_strand_id
1 'polypeptide(L)'
;MFKLNGEKIRNVLVFGAHPDDEIIGPGGTIARLSDEGANVTVVTFTAGETAYSTPDMKNKMGDIRMGEAQACDGILGIDRRIVLGLPCQGVTNDTDTYQRCVKIIREVKPDLILSHTHRDKHRDHRTI
;
A
#
# COMPACT_ATOMS: atom_id res chain seq x y z
N MET A 1 -2.09 -19.06 -13.46
CA MET A 1 -1.18 -18.04 -14.02
C MET A 1 -1.99 -16.87 -14.53
N PHE A 2 -2.08 -15.83 -13.72
CA PHE A 2 -2.74 -14.58 -14.00
C PHE A 2 -2.02 -13.85 -15.14
N LYS A 3 -2.80 -13.32 -16.09
CA LYS A 3 -2.29 -12.62 -17.26
C LYS A 3 -3.09 -11.36 -17.50
N LEU A 4 -2.40 -10.28 -17.85
CA LEU A 4 -3.01 -9.05 -18.33
C LEU A 4 -2.71 -8.96 -19.82
N ASN A 5 -3.74 -8.83 -20.67
CA ASN A 5 -3.57 -8.79 -22.14
C ASN A 5 -2.77 -9.95 -22.74
N GLY A 6 -2.80 -11.13 -22.11
CA GLY A 6 -2.06 -12.32 -22.55
C GLY A 6 -0.63 -12.44 -22.03
N GLU A 7 -0.11 -11.41 -21.36
CA GLU A 7 1.24 -11.37 -20.80
C GLU A 7 1.27 -11.72 -19.31
N LYS A 8 2.39 -12.31 -18.86
CA LYS A 8 2.61 -12.63 -17.44
C LYS A 8 2.80 -11.33 -16.66
N ILE A 9 2.09 -11.19 -15.54
CA ILE A 9 2.35 -10.12 -14.56
C ILE A 9 3.63 -10.46 -13.79
N ARG A 10 4.63 -9.57 -13.85
CA ARG A 10 5.92 -9.73 -13.19
C ARG A 10 6.13 -8.73 -12.07
N ASN A 11 5.65 -7.50 -12.22
CA ASN A 11 5.81 -6.44 -11.22
C ASN A 11 4.43 -5.90 -10.83
N VAL A 12 4.11 -5.99 -9.54
CA VAL A 12 2.86 -5.49 -8.96
C VAL A 12 3.19 -4.33 -8.03
N LEU A 13 2.48 -3.23 -8.20
CA LEU A 13 2.54 -2.09 -7.29
C LEU A 13 1.18 -1.90 -6.62
N VAL A 14 1.17 -1.85 -5.30
CA VAL A 14 -0.05 -1.61 -4.52
C VAL A 14 0.09 -0.28 -3.80
N PHE A 15 -0.87 0.61 -3.97
CA PHE A 15 -1.01 1.84 -3.21
C PHE A 15 -2.13 1.66 -2.17
N GLY A 16 -1.81 1.85 -0.90
CA GLY A 16 -2.74 1.91 0.22
C GLY A 16 -2.59 3.22 0.98
N ALA A 17 -3.66 3.72 1.59
CA ALA A 17 -3.60 4.92 2.41
C ALA A 17 -2.93 4.62 3.75
N HIS A 18 -3.34 3.52 4.38
CA HIS A 18 -2.91 3.09 5.68
C HIS A 18 -2.36 1.65 5.62
N PRO A 19 -1.49 1.26 6.57
CA PRO A 19 -1.06 -0.12 6.67
C PRO A 19 -2.24 -1.01 7.10
N ASP A 20 -2.70 -1.85 6.17
CA ASP A 20 -3.80 -2.84 6.24
C ASP A 20 -4.64 -2.83 4.96
N ASP A 21 -4.71 -1.71 4.26
CA ASP A 21 -5.48 -1.54 3.02
C ASP A 21 -5.12 -2.59 1.96
N GLU A 22 -3.81 -2.85 1.80
CA GLU A 22 -3.28 -3.87 0.90
C GLU A 22 -3.64 -5.30 1.32
N ILE A 23 -3.90 -5.51 2.61
CA ILE A 23 -4.22 -6.80 3.21
C ILE A 23 -5.73 -7.05 3.08
N ILE A 24 -6.54 -6.08 3.50
CA ILE A 24 -8.00 -6.14 3.53
C ILE A 24 -8.57 -6.14 2.11
N GLY A 25 -8.05 -5.29 1.23
CA GLY A 25 -8.51 -5.20 -0.14
C GLY A 25 -7.95 -6.34 -1.00
N PRO A 26 -6.74 -6.19 -1.55
CA PRO A 26 -6.17 -7.14 -2.49
C PRO A 26 -5.32 -8.27 -1.86
N GLY A 27 -5.30 -8.49 -0.54
CA GLY A 27 -4.33 -9.40 0.11
C GLY A 27 -4.28 -10.81 -0.48
N GLY A 28 -5.44 -11.42 -0.75
CA GLY A 28 -5.50 -12.74 -1.41
C GLY A 28 -4.99 -12.72 -2.86
N THR A 29 -5.18 -11.61 -3.57
CA THR A 29 -4.64 -11.39 -4.92
C THR A 29 -3.12 -11.22 -4.87
N ILE A 30 -2.60 -10.48 -3.89
CA ILE A 30 -1.17 -10.29 -3.66
C ILE A 30 -0.50 -11.65 -3.43
N ALA A 31 -0.98 -12.42 -2.46
CA ALA A 31 -0.41 -13.73 -2.13
C ALA A 31 -0.37 -14.65 -3.35
N ARG A 32 -1.47 -14.70 -4.13
CA ARG A 32 -1.53 -15.50 -5.35
C ARG A 32 -0.56 -15.03 -6.43
N LEU A 33 -0.40 -13.72 -6.64
CA LEU A 33 0.53 -13.19 -7.64
C LEU A 33 1.99 -13.45 -7.22
N SER A 34 2.28 -13.34 -5.93
CA SER A 34 3.60 -13.67 -5.37
C SER A 34 3.92 -15.16 -5.54
N ASP A 35 2.98 -16.08 -5.23
CA ASP A 35 3.12 -17.52 -5.47
C ASP A 35 3.37 -17.88 -6.95
N GLU A 36 2.85 -17.06 -7.87
CA GLU A 36 3.09 -17.21 -9.31
C GLU A 36 4.42 -16.56 -9.79
N GLY A 37 5.19 -15.98 -8.86
CA GLY A 37 6.51 -15.40 -9.04
C GLY A 37 6.51 -13.95 -9.52
N ALA A 38 5.50 -13.16 -9.17
CA ALA A 38 5.52 -11.71 -9.37
C ALA A 38 6.22 -11.00 -8.20
N ASN A 39 7.01 -9.97 -8.48
CA ASN A 39 7.58 -9.08 -7.48
C ASN A 39 6.51 -8.09 -7.03
N VAL A 40 6.22 -8.03 -5.73
CA VAL A 40 5.19 -7.16 -5.16
C VAL A 40 5.84 -6.03 -4.36
N THR A 41 5.54 -4.79 -4.76
CA THR A 41 5.86 -3.59 -3.98
C THR A 41 4.59 -2.97 -3.41
N VAL A 42 4.57 -2.72 -2.11
CA VAL A 42 3.50 -2.01 -1.41
C VAL A 42 3.98 -0.62 -1.02
N VAL A 43 3.15 0.38 -1.28
CA VAL A 43 3.33 1.75 -0.83
C VAL A 43 2.16 2.14 0.06
N THR A 44 2.46 2.58 1.27
CA THR A 44 1.48 3.17 2.19
C THR A 44 1.76 4.67 2.32
N PHE A 45 0.71 5.49 2.29
CA PHE A 45 0.88 6.94 2.35
C PHE A 45 1.15 7.42 3.78
N THR A 46 0.58 6.73 4.76
CA THR A 46 0.64 7.05 6.19
C THR A 46 1.12 5.84 7.00
N ALA A 47 1.39 6.01 8.29
CA ALA A 47 1.69 4.90 9.20
C ALA A 47 0.43 4.38 9.94
N GLY A 48 -0.76 4.90 9.63
CA GLY A 48 -2.00 4.56 10.33
C GLY A 48 -2.04 5.01 11.79
N GLU A 49 -1.29 6.06 12.13
CA GLU A 49 -0.99 6.47 13.50
C GLU A 49 -2.19 7.04 14.30
N THR A 50 -3.31 7.33 13.64
CA THR A 50 -4.53 7.83 14.30
C THR A 50 -5.51 6.73 14.73
N ALA A 51 -5.24 5.46 14.39
CA ALA A 51 -6.10 4.34 14.73
C ALA A 51 -5.83 3.83 16.15
N TYR A 52 -6.20 4.60 17.18
CA TYR A 52 -6.04 4.22 18.58
C TYR A 52 -7.37 4.15 19.33
N SER A 53 -7.50 3.19 20.25
CA SER A 53 -8.69 3.05 21.11
C SER A 53 -8.60 3.87 22.40
N THR A 54 -7.38 4.19 22.86
CA THR A 54 -7.14 4.96 24.09
C THR A 54 -6.06 6.04 23.89
N PRO A 55 -6.12 7.18 24.60
CA PRO A 55 -5.19 8.30 24.38
C PRO A 55 -3.70 7.96 24.60
N ASP A 56 -3.39 7.01 25.48
CA ASP A 56 -2.03 6.57 25.79
C ASP A 56 -1.34 5.81 24.63
N MET A 57 -2.12 5.29 23.68
CA MET A 57 -1.61 4.61 22.49
C MET A 57 -1.21 5.57 21.37
N LYS A 58 -1.70 6.81 21.40
CA LYS A 58 -1.61 7.79 20.28
C LYS A 58 -0.21 7.91 19.67
N ASN A 59 0.83 8.00 20.50
CA ASN A 59 2.20 8.21 20.03
C ASN A 59 2.95 6.91 19.66
N LYS A 60 2.29 5.74 19.81
CA LYS A 60 2.89 4.42 19.55
C LYS A 60 2.25 3.74 18.34
N MET A 61 1.07 4.19 17.91
CA MET A 61 0.30 3.46 16.90
C MET A 61 1.00 3.34 15.57
N GLY A 62 1.67 4.39 15.08
CA GLY A 62 2.41 4.30 13.82
C GLY A 62 3.43 3.15 13.83
N ASP A 63 4.23 3.06 14.89
CA ASP A 63 5.24 2.02 15.03
C ASP A 63 4.61 0.62 15.16
N ILE A 64 3.53 0.50 15.95
CA ILE A 64 2.81 -0.77 16.13
C ILE A 64 2.25 -1.26 14.79
N ARG A 65 1.49 -0.41 14.08
CA ARG A 65 0.87 -0.77 12.79
C ARG A 65 1.90 -1.08 11.73
N MET A 66 3.03 -0.39 11.74
CA MET A 66 4.12 -0.69 10.83
C MET A 66 4.77 -2.04 11.13
N GLY A 67 4.98 -2.38 12.40
CA GLY A 67 5.46 -3.70 12.80
C GLY A 67 4.50 -4.82 12.39
N GLU A 68 3.18 -4.60 12.55
CA GLU A 68 2.14 -5.52 12.08
C GLU A 68 2.20 -5.71 10.56
N ALA A 69 2.25 -4.63 9.80
CA ALA A 69 2.29 -4.68 8.34
C ALA A 69 3.56 -5.37 7.82
N GLN A 70 4.72 -5.11 8.44
CA GLN A 70 5.98 -5.79 8.11
C GLN A 70 5.94 -7.29 8.40
N ALA A 71 5.27 -7.72 9.48
CA ALA A 71 5.08 -9.13 9.75
C ALA A 71 4.19 -9.80 8.67
N CYS A 72 3.18 -9.08 8.17
CA CYS A 72 2.34 -9.55 7.07
C CYS A 72 3.05 -9.62 5.72
N ASP A 73 4.10 -8.81 5.49
CA ASP A 73 4.86 -8.82 4.23
C ASP A 73 5.39 -10.21 3.90
N GLY A 74 5.98 -10.90 4.88
CA GLY A 74 6.49 -12.27 4.69
C GLY A 74 5.40 -13.32 4.45
N ILE A 75 4.18 -13.08 4.95
CA ILE A 75 3.05 -14.00 4.77
C ILE A 75 2.45 -13.84 3.35
N LEU A 76 2.35 -12.61 2.87
CA LEU A 76 1.75 -12.29 1.58
C LEU A 76 2.76 -12.35 0.42
N GLY A 77 4.05 -12.50 0.73
CA GLY A 77 5.13 -12.49 -0.26
C GLY A 77 5.34 -11.10 -0.88
N ILE A 78 5.31 -10.05 -0.03
CA ILE A 78 5.62 -8.67 -0.42
C ILE A 78 7.15 -8.49 -0.35
N ASP A 79 7.77 -8.14 -1.48
CA ASP A 79 9.23 -7.97 -1.59
C ASP A 79 9.73 -6.64 -1.05
N ARG A 80 8.91 -5.59 -1.19
CA ARG A 80 9.30 -4.23 -0.82
C ARG A 80 8.11 -3.45 -0.27
N ARG A 81 8.31 -2.85 0.91
CA ARG A 81 7.38 -1.87 1.49
C ARG A 81 8.01 -0.48 1.50
N ILE A 82 7.22 0.51 1.11
CA ILE A 82 7.57 1.93 1.12
C ILE A 82 6.50 2.66 1.93
N VAL A 83 6.92 3.51 2.86
CA VAL A 83 6.01 4.37 3.64
C VAL A 83 6.32 5.82 3.28
N LEU A 84 5.33 6.56 2.78
CA LEU A 84 5.53 7.97 2.44
C LEU A 84 5.55 8.88 3.68
N GLY A 85 4.99 8.42 4.80
CA GLY A 85 5.04 9.13 6.08
C GLY A 85 4.25 10.44 6.07
N LEU A 86 3.22 10.55 5.24
CA LEU A 86 2.28 11.66 5.29
C LEU A 86 1.39 11.52 6.53
N PRO A 87 0.89 12.64 7.09
CA PRO A 87 -0.02 12.58 8.22
C PRO A 87 -1.31 11.83 7.89
N CYS A 88 -1.70 10.89 8.74
CA CYS A 88 -2.99 10.21 8.64
C CYS A 88 -4.16 11.21 8.79
N GLN A 89 -5.22 11.03 8.00
CA GLN A 89 -6.30 12.02 7.77
C GLN A 89 -5.81 13.31 7.11
N GLY A 90 -4.56 13.38 6.66
CA GLY A 90 -3.92 14.56 6.10
C GLY A 90 -3.29 14.32 4.74
N VAL A 91 -3.60 13.21 4.07
CA VAL A 91 -3.07 12.91 2.73
C VAL A 91 -3.60 13.95 1.75
N THR A 92 -2.70 14.52 0.95
CA THR A 92 -3.01 15.53 -0.07
C THR A 92 -2.50 15.08 -1.45
N ASN A 93 -3.32 15.31 -2.47
CA ASN A 93 -2.89 15.13 -3.87
C ASN A 93 -2.30 16.44 -4.37
N ASP A 94 -1.13 16.77 -3.85
CA ASP A 94 -0.32 17.92 -4.28
C ASP A 94 0.82 17.49 -5.21
N THR A 95 1.53 18.47 -5.75
CA THR A 95 2.64 18.22 -6.69
C THR A 95 3.74 17.36 -6.06
N ASP A 96 4.05 17.53 -4.77
CA ASP A 96 5.10 16.75 -4.12
C ASP A 96 4.71 15.27 -4.03
N THR A 97 3.53 14.99 -3.49
CA THR A 97 2.99 13.64 -3.35
C THR A 97 2.86 12.96 -4.72
N TYR A 98 2.34 13.69 -5.72
CA TYR A 98 2.28 13.21 -7.09
C TYR A 98 3.65 12.82 -7.64
N GLN A 99 4.67 13.67 -7.50
CA GLN A 99 6.01 13.39 -8.02
C GLN A 99 6.67 12.20 -7.30
N ARG A 100 6.41 12.02 -6.00
CA ARG A 100 6.88 10.85 -5.24
C ARG A 100 6.26 9.56 -5.78
N CYS A 101 4.96 9.54 -6.06
CA CYS A 101 4.29 8.41 -6.69
C CYS A 101 4.84 8.13 -8.10
N VAL A 102 5.02 9.16 -8.93
CA VAL A 102 5.60 9.03 -10.28
C VAL A 102 7.00 8.44 -10.23
N LYS A 103 7.84 8.88 -9.27
CA LYS A 103 9.18 8.32 -9.06
C LYS A 103 9.12 6.82 -8.75
N ILE A 104 8.25 6.42 -7.82
CA ILE A 104 8.08 5.01 -7.46
C ILE A 104 7.58 4.19 -8.64
N ILE A 105 6.59 4.68 -9.39
CA ILE A 105 6.08 4.00 -10.60
C ILE A 105 7.20 3.80 -11.63
N ARG A 106 8.05 4.79 -11.85
CA ARG A 106 9.19 4.71 -12.79
C ARG A 106 10.28 3.76 -12.32
N GLU A 107 10.50 3.65 -11.01
CA GLU A 107 11.44 2.70 -10.42
C GLU A 107 10.91 1.26 -10.51
N VAL A 108 9.65 1.04 -10.13
CA VAL A 108 9.03 -0.29 -10.07
C VAL A 108 8.70 -0.83 -11.45
N LYS A 109 8.32 0.04 -12.40
CA LYS A 109 7.82 -0.33 -13.74
C LYS A 109 6.75 -1.42 -13.65
N PRO A 110 5.62 -1.14 -12.96
CA PRO A 110 4.59 -2.16 -12.70
C PRO A 110 3.84 -2.55 -13.97
N ASP A 111 3.50 -3.84 -14.08
CA ASP A 111 2.56 -4.35 -15.07
C ASP A 111 1.11 -4.19 -14.56
N LEU A 112 0.94 -4.17 -13.23
CA LEU A 112 -0.33 -4.03 -12.55
C LEU A 112 -0.20 -3.05 -11.38
N ILE A 113 -1.10 -2.07 -11.30
CA ILE A 113 -1.27 -1.19 -10.15
C ILE A 113 -2.62 -1.51 -9.49
N LEU A 114 -2.60 -1.72 -8.18
CA LEU A 114 -3.79 -1.87 -7.34
C LEU A 114 -3.89 -0.66 -6.41
N SER A 115 -5.08 -0.09 -6.29
CA SER A 115 -5.35 1.08 -5.43
C SER A 115 -6.81 1.11 -5.01
N HIS A 116 -7.14 2.10 -4.17
CA HIS A 116 -8.48 2.40 -3.71
C HIS A 116 -9.44 2.76 -4.85
N THR A 117 -10.73 2.54 -4.60
CA THR A 117 -11.77 3.02 -5.51
C THR A 117 -12.04 4.50 -5.28
N HIS A 118 -12.23 5.26 -6.36
CA HIS A 118 -12.62 6.68 -6.29
C HIS A 118 -13.95 6.92 -5.53
N ARG A 119 -14.74 5.87 -5.28
CA ARG A 119 -16.02 5.92 -4.56
C ARG A 119 -15.90 5.67 -3.05
N ASP A 120 -14.69 5.52 -2.53
CA ASP A 120 -14.47 5.28 -1.10
C ASP A 120 -14.99 6.45 -0.23
N LYS A 121 -15.45 6.14 0.98
CA LYS A 121 -15.96 7.14 1.94
C LYS A 121 -14.83 7.76 2.76
N HIS A 122 -13.70 7.10 2.91
CA HIS A 122 -12.55 7.63 3.62
C HIS A 122 -11.85 8.71 2.80
N ARG A 123 -11.48 9.83 3.44
CA ARG A 123 -10.88 10.97 2.74
C ARG A 123 -9.52 10.62 2.12
N ASP A 124 -8.65 9.95 2.88
CA ASP A 124 -7.32 9.59 2.40
C ASP A 124 -7.41 8.59 1.23
N HIS A 125 -8.38 7.67 1.25
CA HIS A 125 -8.55 6.68 0.18
C HIS A 125 -8.94 7.35 -1.13
N ARG A 126 -9.80 8.38 -1.10
CA ARG A 126 -10.18 9.14 -2.30
C ARG A 126 -9.06 10.00 -2.87
N THR A 127 -8.03 10.29 -2.07
CA THR A 127 -6.90 11.13 -2.48
C THR A 127 -5.86 10.35 -3.29
N ILE A 128 -5.82 9.03 -3.12
CA ILE A 128 -4.83 8.10 -3.68
C ILE A 128 -5.40 7.43 -4.94
#